data_AF-A0ABD0PR46-F1
#
_entry.id   AF-A0ABD0PR46-F1
#
_cell.length_a   1.000
_cell.length_b   1.000
_cell.length_c   1.000
_cell.angle_alpha   90.00
_cell.angle_beta   90.00
_cell.angle_gamma   90.00
#
_symmetry.space_group_name_H-M   'P 1'
#
loop_
_entity.id
_entity.type
_entity.pdbx_description
1 polymer ?
#
loop_
_entity_poly.entity_id
_entity_poly.type
_entity_poly.pdbx_seq_one_letter_code
_entity_poly.pdbx_strand_id
1 'polypeptide(L)'
;MVLQKPLDREKQHDIKLVLTAIDGGDPQLSGSIEIHITVLDVNDNAPVFVQSLYKATVTENAPKDTIVSAVSANDPDEGINGKIEYSIANRQGDARQLFGIDQDNGQVAVIGIIDFEKARSYELSVQASDHGGLTDSCKIIVDVIDINDNKPVINIMSKTNIIAENSASETVVTMINVQDLDSGENGKVKCSVNENIPFTLKSSNVNFFSLVTDGDLDRERESGYNISVTCADEGVPSLSSSVTLFLRISDVNDNAPVFDKSSYEASVQENNTPGLSIFTVRARDADFNQNARVSYILEDSSVNGVPVSSLVSVSADSGVIHAVRSFDYEQIKGFQFRVKAQDGGSPPLSSNVSVKITIQDQNDNAPQVLYPVQSGVSVVAEIVPRSADVGYLVTKVVAVDVDSGQNAWLSYKLQKATDRALFEVGLQNGEIRTVRQVTDKDAVKQRLTVVVEDNGQPSRSATVIVNVAVADSFPEVLSEFTDFTHDKDYNDNLTFYLVLALAVVSFLFIVSIIAILSVKCYRWRRERMFYKSGANLPVIPYYPPLYADVGGTGTLQHVYNYEVCRTTDSRKSDLKYGRPCSESIISLDTSGTQTLTHVQRGKLISQELDDQ
;
A
#
# COMPACT_ATOMS: atom_id res chain seq x y z
N MET A 1 10.04 -124.23 0.32
CA MET A 1 8.90 -123.36 -0.02
C MET A 1 9.34 -122.44 -1.15
N VAL A 2 8.49 -122.14 -2.14
CA VAL A 2 8.82 -121.24 -3.26
C VAL A 2 7.77 -120.14 -3.31
N LEU A 3 8.21 -118.88 -3.36
CA LEU A 3 7.33 -117.72 -3.45
C LEU A 3 6.66 -117.68 -4.83
N GLN A 4 5.33 -117.59 -4.87
CA GLN A 4 4.54 -117.60 -6.12
C GLN A 4 4.15 -116.20 -6.62
N LYS A 5 4.01 -115.25 -5.69
CA LYS A 5 3.66 -113.85 -5.97
C LYS A 5 4.53 -112.94 -5.09
N PRO A 6 4.87 -111.71 -5.54
CA PRO A 6 5.48 -110.71 -4.68
C PRO A 6 4.67 -110.52 -3.38
N LEU A 7 5.38 -110.31 -2.28
CA LEU A 7 4.78 -109.95 -1.00
C LEU A 7 4.65 -108.43 -0.94
N ASP A 8 3.63 -107.95 -0.24
CA ASP A 8 3.29 -106.55 -0.02
C ASP A 8 2.88 -106.45 1.45
N ARG A 9 3.76 -105.88 2.28
CA ARG A 9 3.59 -105.90 3.73
C ARG A 9 2.45 -104.98 4.14
N GLU A 10 2.34 -103.83 3.48
CA GLU A 10 1.34 -102.78 3.70
C GLU A 10 -0.08 -103.32 3.45
N LYS A 11 -0.19 -104.35 2.59
CA LYS A 11 -1.43 -105.11 2.42
C LYS A 11 -1.62 -106.24 3.42
N GLN A 12 -0.57 -107.02 3.72
CA GLN A 12 -0.64 -108.13 4.68
C GLN A 12 0.74 -108.46 5.29
N HIS A 13 0.95 -108.08 6.55
CA HIS A 13 2.22 -108.26 7.27
C HIS A 13 2.43 -109.67 7.85
N ASP A 14 1.36 -110.41 8.15
CA ASP A 14 1.42 -111.77 8.69
C ASP A 14 0.64 -112.77 7.84
N ILE A 15 1.30 -113.86 7.44
CA ILE A 15 0.71 -114.95 6.66
C ILE A 15 0.83 -116.25 7.46
N LYS A 16 -0.31 -116.88 7.76
CA LYS A 16 -0.40 -118.16 8.45
C LYS A 16 -0.72 -119.28 7.47
N LEU A 17 0.14 -120.29 7.42
CA LEU A 17 -0.02 -121.44 6.54
C LEU A 17 0.05 -122.73 7.35
N VAL A 18 -0.71 -123.75 6.96
CA VAL A 18 -0.64 -125.08 7.60
C VAL A 18 0.03 -126.03 6.63
N LEU A 19 1.22 -126.51 6.97
CA LEU A 19 1.94 -127.53 6.21
C LEU A 19 1.55 -128.90 6.75
N THR A 20 0.95 -129.74 5.91
CA THR A 20 0.60 -131.13 6.25
C THR A 20 1.46 -132.09 5.44
N ALA A 21 2.23 -132.93 6.12
CA ALA A 21 2.95 -134.05 5.52
C ALA A 21 2.12 -135.32 5.69
N ILE A 22 2.01 -136.11 4.62
CA ILE A 22 1.22 -137.35 4.59
C ILE A 22 2.15 -138.47 4.15
N ASP A 23 2.13 -139.61 4.84
CA ASP A 23 2.93 -140.78 4.46
C ASP A 23 2.27 -141.59 3.31
N GLY A 24 3.04 -142.53 2.73
CA GLY A 24 2.58 -143.36 1.60
C GLY A 24 1.88 -144.67 2.02
N GLY A 25 1.52 -144.81 3.29
CA GLY A 25 0.92 -146.04 3.84
C GLY A 25 -0.57 -146.19 3.48
N ASP A 26 -1.11 -147.38 3.72
CA ASP A 26 -2.56 -147.62 3.77
C ASP A 26 -2.91 -148.26 5.12
N PRO A 27 -3.53 -147.53 6.06
CA PRO A 27 -4.03 -146.15 5.92
C PRO A 27 -2.92 -145.09 6.01
N GLN A 28 -3.13 -143.95 5.35
CA GLN A 28 -2.22 -142.81 5.42
C GLN A 28 -2.30 -142.11 6.77
N LEU A 29 -1.14 -141.81 7.36
CA LEU A 29 -1.01 -140.96 8.54
C LEU A 29 -0.48 -139.59 8.12
N SER A 30 -0.95 -138.54 8.80
CA SER A 30 -0.52 -137.17 8.53
C SER A 30 -0.06 -136.45 9.79
N GLY A 31 0.89 -135.53 9.60
CA GLY A 31 1.34 -134.58 10.61
C GLY A 31 1.24 -133.17 10.05
N SER A 32 0.65 -132.25 10.80
CA SER A 32 0.52 -130.85 10.40
C SER A 32 1.33 -129.94 11.32
N ILE A 33 1.95 -128.91 10.75
CA ILE A 33 2.61 -127.82 11.47
C ILE A 33 2.12 -126.47 10.94
N GLU A 34 1.94 -125.51 11.84
CA GLU A 34 1.61 -124.13 11.47
C GLU A 34 2.90 -123.35 11.19
N ILE A 35 2.95 -122.70 10.04
CA ILE A 35 4.04 -121.83 9.61
C ILE A 35 3.53 -120.39 9.71
N HIS A 36 4.18 -119.59 10.55
CA HIS A 36 3.97 -118.14 10.61
C HIS A 36 5.04 -117.47 9.77
N ILE A 37 4.61 -116.75 8.75
CA ILE A 37 5.48 -115.94 7.91
C ILE A 37 5.23 -114.49 8.28
N THR A 38 6.21 -113.87 8.94
CA THR A 38 6.25 -112.43 9.14
C THR A 38 6.96 -111.80 7.95
N VAL A 39 6.25 -110.92 7.24
CA VAL A 39 6.81 -110.18 6.11
C VAL A 39 7.64 -109.02 6.67
N LEU A 40 8.93 -109.01 6.35
CA LEU A 40 9.82 -107.93 6.76
C LEU A 40 9.61 -106.70 5.87
N ASP A 41 9.62 -105.53 6.49
CA ASP A 41 9.48 -104.24 5.84
C ASP A 41 10.67 -103.91 4.95
N VAL A 42 10.39 -103.25 3.82
CA VAL A 42 11.37 -102.66 2.90
C VAL A 42 10.88 -101.26 2.57
N ASN A 43 11.80 -100.31 2.35
CA ASN A 43 11.45 -98.91 2.08
C ASN A 43 10.98 -98.72 0.63
N ASP A 44 9.77 -99.18 0.30
CA ASP A 44 9.19 -99.13 -1.04
C ASP A 44 8.03 -98.14 -1.20
N ASN A 45 7.60 -97.50 -0.11
CA ASN A 45 6.70 -96.34 -0.15
C ASN A 45 7.48 -95.07 0.22
N ALA A 46 7.20 -93.97 -0.50
CA ALA A 46 7.72 -92.67 -0.14
C ALA A 46 6.71 -91.95 0.77
N PRO A 47 7.15 -90.99 1.61
CA PRO A 47 6.22 -90.12 2.31
C PRO A 47 5.33 -89.38 1.30
N VAL A 48 4.04 -89.22 1.57
CA VAL A 48 3.13 -88.47 0.67
C VAL A 48 2.46 -87.34 1.45
N PHE A 49 2.64 -86.10 1.00
CA PHE A 49 1.94 -84.96 1.60
C PHE A 49 0.42 -85.05 1.40
N VAL A 50 -0.34 -84.64 2.43
CA VAL A 50 -1.81 -84.57 2.37
C VAL A 50 -2.30 -83.58 1.32
N GLN A 51 -1.54 -82.50 1.08
CA GLN A 51 -1.82 -81.48 0.06
C GLN A 51 -0.54 -81.12 -0.69
N SER A 52 -0.66 -80.87 -1.99
CA SER A 52 0.45 -80.39 -2.82
C SER A 52 0.72 -78.89 -2.68
N LEU A 53 -0.29 -78.11 -2.22
CA LEU A 53 -0.20 -76.67 -2.02
C LEU A 53 -0.95 -76.25 -0.75
N TYR A 54 -0.24 -75.62 0.18
CA TYR A 54 -0.78 -74.96 1.36
C TYR A 54 -0.78 -73.44 1.15
N LYS A 55 -1.82 -72.75 1.63
CA LYS A 55 -1.88 -71.28 1.65
C LYS A 55 -2.00 -70.82 3.09
N ALA A 56 -1.16 -69.86 3.47
CA ALA A 56 -1.14 -69.30 4.81
C ALA A 56 -1.00 -67.78 4.71
N THR A 57 -1.38 -67.10 5.79
CA THR A 57 -1.19 -65.66 5.91
C THR A 57 -0.43 -65.38 7.20
N VAL A 58 0.47 -64.41 7.16
CA VAL A 58 1.21 -63.94 8.32
C VAL A 58 1.21 -62.42 8.31
N THR A 59 0.92 -61.78 9.42
CA THR A 59 1.10 -60.34 9.52
C THR A 59 2.58 -60.01 9.52
N GLU A 60 2.98 -58.91 8.91
CA GLU A 60 4.32 -58.40 9.16
C GLU A 60 4.53 -58.06 10.64
N ASN A 61 5.78 -57.88 11.06
CA ASN A 61 6.13 -57.70 12.47
C ASN A 61 5.64 -58.83 13.41
N ALA A 62 5.20 -59.97 12.87
CA ALA A 62 4.81 -61.13 13.66
C ALA A 62 5.97 -61.55 14.58
N PRO A 63 5.69 -61.82 15.87
CA PRO A 63 6.74 -62.19 16.79
C PRO A 63 7.38 -63.50 16.36
N LYS A 64 8.65 -63.65 16.72
CA LYS A 64 9.38 -64.90 16.51
C LYS A 64 8.60 -66.08 17.12
N ASP A 65 8.67 -67.22 16.46
CA ASP A 65 8.02 -68.48 16.80
C ASP A 65 6.49 -68.48 16.55
N THR A 66 5.95 -67.45 15.87
CA THR A 66 4.57 -67.48 15.36
C THR A 66 4.40 -68.60 14.35
N ILE A 67 3.44 -69.50 14.60
CA ILE A 67 3.12 -70.61 13.70
C ILE A 67 2.34 -70.07 12.50
N VAL A 68 2.85 -70.31 11.30
CA VAL A 68 2.29 -69.83 10.03
C VAL A 68 1.44 -70.91 9.36
N SER A 69 1.92 -72.15 9.36
CA SER A 69 1.25 -73.30 8.75
C SER A 69 1.74 -74.60 9.39
N ALA A 70 1.02 -75.69 9.19
CA ALA A 70 1.46 -77.02 9.57
C ALA A 70 1.22 -77.97 8.39
N VAL A 71 2.29 -78.64 7.94
CA VAL A 71 2.22 -79.65 6.88
C VAL A 71 2.21 -81.04 7.47
N SER A 72 1.62 -81.99 6.75
CA SER A 72 1.60 -83.38 7.15
C SER A 72 1.80 -84.26 5.92
N ALA A 73 2.67 -85.26 6.07
CA ALA A 73 2.88 -86.35 5.14
C ALA A 73 2.62 -87.69 5.84
N ASN A 74 2.24 -88.69 5.06
CA ASN A 74 1.98 -90.05 5.53
C ASN A 74 2.86 -91.05 4.78
N ASP A 75 3.47 -91.97 5.52
CA ASP A 75 4.28 -93.06 5.01
C ASP A 75 3.77 -94.38 5.63
N PRO A 76 3.35 -95.37 4.82
CA PRO A 76 2.79 -96.61 5.32
C PRO A 76 3.84 -97.64 5.79
N ASP A 77 5.13 -97.40 5.56
CA ASP A 77 6.22 -98.33 5.92
C ASP A 77 6.44 -98.40 7.45
N GLU A 78 7.13 -99.43 7.93
CA GLU A 78 7.30 -99.67 9.38
C GLU A 78 8.59 -99.08 9.97
N GLY A 79 8.50 -98.63 11.22
CA GLY A 79 9.67 -98.26 12.01
C GLY A 79 10.42 -97.06 11.42
N ILE A 80 11.70 -97.26 11.05
CA ILE A 80 12.53 -96.17 10.49
C ILE A 80 12.11 -95.80 9.07
N ASN A 81 11.59 -96.75 8.30
CA ASN A 81 11.18 -96.54 6.91
C ASN A 81 9.90 -95.68 6.86
N GLY A 82 9.00 -95.81 7.84
CA GLY A 82 7.84 -94.91 7.96
C GLY A 82 8.09 -93.61 8.75
N LYS A 83 9.30 -93.39 9.28
CA LYS A 83 9.59 -92.21 10.12
C LYS A 83 9.96 -91.01 9.26
N ILE A 84 9.07 -90.01 9.24
CA ILE A 84 9.19 -88.81 8.40
C ILE A 84 9.94 -87.68 9.14
N GLU A 85 10.82 -87.01 8.41
CA GLU A 85 11.45 -85.74 8.79
C GLU A 85 11.14 -84.65 7.77
N TYR A 86 10.75 -83.47 8.27
CA TYR A 86 10.40 -82.33 7.44
C TYR A 86 11.57 -81.34 7.32
N SER A 87 11.75 -80.76 6.13
CA SER A 87 12.73 -79.71 5.91
C SER A 87 12.29 -78.72 4.83
N ILE A 88 12.73 -77.46 4.93
CA ILE A 88 12.50 -76.46 3.87
C ILE A 88 13.59 -76.64 2.81
N ALA A 89 13.20 -77.08 1.62
CA ALA A 89 14.09 -77.34 0.49
C ALA A 89 14.55 -76.04 -0.22
N ASN A 90 13.81 -74.94 -0.07
CA ASN A 90 14.16 -73.68 -0.72
C ASN A 90 15.43 -73.07 -0.10
N ARG A 91 16.57 -73.20 -0.81
CA ARG A 91 17.89 -72.69 -0.40
C ARG A 91 18.26 -71.33 -1.00
N GLN A 92 17.38 -70.71 -1.79
CA GLN A 92 17.64 -69.42 -2.44
C GLN A 92 16.63 -68.35 -1.99
N GLY A 93 17.15 -67.18 -1.62
CA GLY A 93 16.36 -66.01 -1.18
C GLY A 93 16.25 -65.84 0.33
N ASP A 94 15.59 -64.76 0.73
CA ASP A 94 15.44 -64.34 2.13
C ASP A 94 14.56 -65.28 2.96
N ALA A 95 13.72 -66.10 2.32
CA ALA A 95 12.78 -67.01 2.98
C ALA A 95 13.42 -67.96 4.00
N ARG A 96 14.67 -68.40 3.77
CA ARG A 96 15.42 -69.26 4.70
C ARG A 96 15.74 -68.58 6.04
N GLN A 97 15.89 -67.26 6.03
CA GLN A 97 16.17 -66.48 7.25
C GLN A 97 14.89 -66.07 7.98
N LEU A 98 13.73 -66.24 7.33
CA LEU A 98 12.44 -65.76 7.80
C LEU A 98 11.55 -66.89 8.34
N PHE A 99 11.63 -68.09 7.77
CA PHE A 99 10.80 -69.23 8.16
C PHE A 99 11.64 -70.46 8.53
N GLY A 100 11.26 -71.12 9.62
CA GLY A 100 11.77 -72.41 10.05
C GLY A 100 10.67 -73.47 10.04
N ILE A 101 11.05 -74.75 9.93
CA ILE A 101 10.13 -75.88 10.07
C ILE A 101 10.63 -76.80 11.18
N ASP A 102 9.72 -77.26 12.01
CA ASP A 102 9.97 -78.33 12.97
C ASP A 102 10.07 -79.67 12.24
N GLN A 103 11.20 -80.35 12.45
CA GLN A 103 11.57 -81.55 11.71
C GLN A 103 10.67 -82.74 12.04
N ASP A 104 10.06 -82.78 13.23
CA ASP A 104 9.28 -83.92 13.71
C ASP A 104 7.78 -83.75 13.46
N ASN A 105 7.25 -82.53 13.59
CA ASN A 105 5.80 -82.28 13.52
C ASN A 105 5.35 -81.46 12.31
N GLY A 106 6.26 -80.95 11.48
CA GLY A 106 5.94 -80.24 10.25
C GLY A 106 5.35 -78.84 10.44
N GLN A 107 5.44 -78.25 11.65
CA GLN A 107 5.02 -76.87 11.91
C GLN A 107 6.02 -75.88 11.33
N VAL A 108 5.53 -74.96 10.51
CA VAL A 108 6.30 -73.85 9.95
C VAL A 108 6.07 -72.61 10.81
N ALA A 109 7.15 -72.02 11.30
CA ALA A 109 7.11 -70.85 12.18
C ALA A 109 8.04 -69.73 11.69
N VAL A 110 7.73 -68.51 12.11
CA VAL A 110 8.54 -67.31 11.84
C VAL A 110 9.81 -67.35 12.70
N ILE A 111 10.99 -67.20 12.08
CA ILE A 111 12.29 -67.16 12.77
C ILE A 111 13.04 -65.83 12.59
N GLY A 112 12.59 -64.98 11.65
CA GLY A 112 13.16 -63.66 11.35
C GLY A 112 12.10 -62.55 11.31
N ILE A 113 12.47 -61.35 10.88
CA ILE A 113 11.55 -60.20 10.80
C ILE A 113 10.93 -60.16 9.41
N ILE A 114 9.60 -60.26 9.37
CA ILE A 114 8.81 -60.14 8.14
C ILE A 114 8.44 -58.67 7.95
N ASP A 115 8.62 -58.18 6.74
CA ASP A 115 8.48 -56.79 6.30
C ASP A 115 7.71 -56.81 4.96
N PHE A 116 6.51 -56.24 4.95
CA PHE A 116 5.60 -56.26 3.82
C PHE A 116 6.11 -55.41 2.65
N GLU A 117 6.69 -54.25 2.93
CA GLU A 117 7.28 -53.31 1.97
C GLU A 117 8.43 -53.95 1.20
N LYS A 118 9.15 -54.89 1.84
CA LYS A 118 10.21 -55.65 1.19
C LYS A 118 9.68 -56.79 0.32
N ALA A 119 8.75 -57.60 0.81
CA ALA A 119 8.14 -58.67 0.02
C ALA A 119 6.74 -59.07 0.52
N ARG A 120 5.75 -59.01 -0.38
CA ARG A 120 4.32 -59.24 -0.09
C ARG A 120 3.91 -60.71 0.00
N SER A 121 4.74 -61.63 -0.50
CA SER A 121 4.47 -63.06 -0.46
C SER A 121 5.76 -63.87 -0.56
N TYR A 122 5.75 -65.05 0.06
CA TYR A 122 6.85 -66.02 0.02
C TYR A 122 6.35 -67.38 -0.45
N GLU A 123 7.14 -68.03 -1.30
CA GLU A 123 6.91 -69.42 -1.71
C GLU A 123 7.95 -70.34 -1.03
N LEU A 124 7.47 -71.23 -0.16
CA LEU A 124 8.29 -72.21 0.54
C LEU A 124 8.09 -73.59 -0.10
N SER A 125 9.17 -74.20 -0.57
CA SER A 125 9.18 -75.62 -0.96
C SER A 125 9.58 -76.44 0.26
N VAL A 126 8.69 -77.33 0.72
CA VAL A 126 8.92 -78.21 1.87
C VAL A 126 9.07 -79.64 1.38
N GLN A 127 10.05 -80.35 1.92
CA GLN A 127 10.36 -81.73 1.62
C GLN A 127 10.11 -82.59 2.86
N ALA A 128 9.40 -83.70 2.68
CA ALA A 128 9.29 -84.78 3.65
C ALA A 128 10.22 -85.90 3.19
N SER A 129 11.08 -86.39 4.09
CA SER A 129 11.99 -87.52 3.85
C SER A 129 11.72 -88.60 4.88
N ASP A 130 11.59 -89.85 4.45
CA ASP A 130 11.74 -90.97 5.36
C ASP A 130 13.22 -91.15 5.77
N HIS A 131 13.52 -92.08 6.68
CA HIS A 131 14.92 -92.44 6.99
C HIS A 131 15.50 -93.50 6.04
N GLY A 132 14.72 -93.99 5.06
CA GLY A 132 15.17 -94.90 4.00
C GLY A 132 15.71 -94.20 2.75
N GLY A 133 15.50 -92.88 2.64
CA GLY A 133 15.96 -91.99 1.57
C GLY A 133 14.93 -91.62 0.51
N LEU A 134 13.66 -92.04 0.61
CA LEU A 134 12.60 -91.58 -0.29
C LEU A 134 11.98 -90.28 0.22
N THR A 135 11.56 -89.42 -0.72
CA THR A 135 11.10 -88.07 -0.39
C THR A 135 9.94 -87.63 -1.27
N ASP A 136 9.09 -86.77 -0.73
CA ASP A 136 8.08 -86.00 -1.47
C ASP A 136 8.21 -84.51 -1.16
N SER A 137 7.57 -83.65 -1.95
CA SER A 137 7.65 -82.19 -1.80
C SER A 137 6.32 -81.50 -2.02
N CYS A 138 6.00 -80.54 -1.15
CA CYS A 138 4.84 -79.66 -1.29
C CYS A 138 5.26 -78.18 -1.32
N LYS A 139 4.33 -77.31 -1.74
CA LYS A 139 4.52 -75.85 -1.71
C LYS A 139 3.67 -75.19 -0.63
N ILE A 140 4.19 -74.15 -0.01
CA ILE A 140 3.44 -73.25 0.88
C ILE A 140 3.57 -71.84 0.31
N ILE A 141 2.43 -71.21 0.00
CA ILE A 141 2.38 -69.78 -0.33
C ILE A 141 1.97 -69.04 0.94
N VAL A 142 2.87 -68.16 1.40
CA VAL A 142 2.66 -67.32 2.58
C VAL A 142 2.43 -65.90 2.09
N ASP A 143 1.19 -65.42 2.21
CA ASP A 143 0.84 -64.02 1.91
C ASP A 143 1.08 -63.17 3.17
N VAL A 144 1.78 -62.05 3.01
CA VAL A 144 2.06 -61.12 4.12
C VAL A 144 0.91 -60.13 4.23
N ILE A 145 0.39 -59.92 5.44
CA ILE A 145 -0.62 -58.91 5.75
C ILE A 145 0.09 -57.66 6.26
N ASP A 146 -0.13 -56.57 5.55
CA ASP A 146 0.33 -55.21 5.85
C ASP A 146 -0.25 -54.70 7.19
N ILE A 147 0.62 -54.11 8.02
CA ILE A 147 0.30 -53.37 9.24
C ILE A 147 0.75 -51.92 9.05
N ASN A 148 -0.06 -50.97 9.54
CA ASN A 148 0.27 -49.55 9.51
C ASN A 148 1.48 -49.21 10.41
N ASP A 149 2.70 -49.38 9.88
CA ASP A 149 3.95 -49.18 10.60
C ASP A 149 4.86 -48.11 9.95
N ASN A 150 4.50 -47.65 8.76
CA ASN A 150 5.09 -46.46 8.16
C ASN A 150 4.18 -45.25 8.38
N LYS A 151 4.81 -44.09 8.52
CA LYS A 151 4.08 -42.82 8.65
C LYS A 151 4.25 -42.02 7.36
N PRO A 152 3.30 -41.13 7.04
CA PRO A 152 3.41 -40.31 5.83
C PRO A 152 4.69 -39.46 5.84
N VAL A 153 5.43 -39.44 4.74
CA VAL A 153 6.63 -38.62 4.55
C VAL A 153 6.30 -37.43 3.66
N ILE A 154 6.43 -36.22 4.22
CA ILE A 154 6.13 -34.96 3.53
C ILE A 154 7.40 -34.43 2.85
N ASN A 155 7.37 -34.38 1.52
CA ASN A 155 8.45 -33.86 0.68
C ASN A 155 8.03 -32.51 0.05
N ILE A 156 8.79 -31.45 0.33
CA ILE A 156 8.55 -30.12 -0.24
C ILE A 156 9.24 -30.05 -1.62
N MET A 157 8.45 -29.96 -2.68
CA MET A 157 8.93 -29.91 -4.06
C MET A 157 9.34 -28.49 -4.47
N SER A 158 8.57 -27.49 -4.05
CA SER A 158 8.84 -26.08 -4.28
C SER A 158 8.25 -25.25 -3.16
N LYS A 159 8.91 -24.14 -2.81
CA LYS A 159 8.47 -23.24 -1.74
C LYS A 159 8.74 -21.79 -2.09
N THR A 160 7.70 -20.96 -1.97
CA THR A 160 7.80 -19.51 -1.97
C THR A 160 7.94 -19.02 -0.52
N ASN A 161 8.94 -18.19 -0.24
CA ASN A 161 9.15 -17.63 1.11
C ASN A 161 8.47 -16.28 1.31
N ILE A 162 8.16 -15.56 0.21
CA ILE A 162 7.59 -14.21 0.23
C ILE A 162 6.50 -14.13 -0.83
N ILE A 163 5.31 -13.66 -0.45
CA ILE A 163 4.17 -13.44 -1.36
C ILE A 163 3.61 -12.02 -1.16
N ALA A 164 3.19 -11.35 -2.23
CA ALA A 164 2.59 -10.03 -2.13
C ALA A 164 1.19 -10.10 -1.52
N GLU A 165 0.80 -9.11 -0.72
CA GLU A 165 -0.53 -9.11 -0.10
C GLU A 165 -1.67 -8.99 -1.11
N ASN A 166 -1.44 -8.29 -2.23
CA ASN A 166 -2.41 -8.22 -3.33
C ASN A 166 -2.42 -9.47 -4.23
N SER A 167 -1.80 -10.57 -3.80
CA SER A 167 -1.81 -11.82 -4.57
C SER A 167 -3.24 -12.34 -4.67
N ALA A 168 -3.65 -12.72 -5.88
CA ALA A 168 -4.98 -13.25 -6.12
C ALA A 168 -5.23 -14.52 -5.28
N SER A 169 -6.50 -14.80 -5.00
CA SER A 169 -6.90 -16.09 -4.46
C SER A 169 -6.44 -17.23 -5.38
N GLU A 170 -6.16 -18.39 -4.78
CA GLU A 170 -5.60 -19.58 -5.42
C GLU A 170 -4.15 -19.47 -5.92
N THR A 171 -3.41 -18.43 -5.50
CA THR A 171 -1.98 -18.32 -5.79
C THR A 171 -1.21 -19.43 -5.08
N VAL A 172 -0.38 -20.17 -5.83
CA VAL A 172 0.40 -21.31 -5.29
C VAL A 172 1.59 -20.82 -4.48
N VAL A 173 1.65 -21.23 -3.22
CA VAL A 173 2.73 -20.90 -2.26
C VAL A 173 3.76 -22.02 -2.17
N THR A 174 3.32 -23.28 -2.11
CA THR A 174 4.20 -24.44 -1.92
C THR A 174 3.60 -25.66 -2.61
N MET A 175 4.44 -26.46 -3.27
CA MET A 175 4.04 -27.76 -3.80
C MET A 175 4.63 -28.87 -2.94
N ILE A 176 3.77 -29.82 -2.56
CA ILE A 176 4.07 -30.86 -1.58
C ILE A 176 3.75 -32.22 -2.20
N ASN A 177 4.66 -33.17 -2.03
CA ASN A 177 4.46 -34.58 -2.35
C ASN A 177 4.48 -35.38 -1.04
N VAL A 178 3.49 -36.21 -0.79
CA VAL A 178 3.34 -36.97 0.46
C VAL A 178 3.32 -38.45 0.13
N GLN A 179 4.26 -39.21 0.70
CA GLN A 179 4.39 -40.63 0.40
C GLN A 179 4.26 -41.44 1.68
N ASP A 180 3.40 -42.44 1.64
CA ASP A 180 3.36 -43.51 2.61
C ASP A 180 3.79 -44.80 1.92
N LEU A 181 4.56 -45.64 2.63
CA LEU A 181 5.10 -46.89 2.07
C LEU A 181 4.09 -48.04 2.20
N ASP A 182 3.16 -47.93 3.14
CA ASP A 182 2.12 -48.91 3.38
C ASP A 182 1.14 -48.97 2.19
N SER A 183 0.31 -50.00 2.15
CA SER A 183 -0.67 -50.24 1.08
C SER A 183 -2.12 -50.12 1.57
N GLY A 184 -3.05 -49.98 0.62
CA GLY A 184 -4.48 -49.88 0.95
C GLY A 184 -4.81 -48.61 1.75
N GLU A 185 -5.57 -48.75 2.84
CA GLU A 185 -5.92 -47.62 3.71
C GLU A 185 -4.75 -47.17 4.59
N ASN A 186 -3.82 -48.07 4.95
CA ASN A 186 -2.59 -47.74 5.67
C ASN A 186 -1.72 -46.77 4.85
N GLY A 187 -1.64 -46.97 3.53
CA GLY A 187 -0.90 -46.08 2.63
C GLY A 187 -1.61 -44.79 2.19
N LYS A 188 -2.88 -44.61 2.55
CA LYS A 188 -3.73 -43.55 1.99
C LYS A 188 -3.73 -42.33 2.89
N VAL A 189 -3.26 -41.20 2.36
CA VAL A 189 -2.99 -40.00 3.16
C VAL A 189 -4.06 -38.92 3.02
N LYS A 190 -4.40 -38.29 4.14
CA LYS A 190 -5.21 -37.08 4.24
C LYS A 190 -4.38 -35.97 4.87
N CYS A 191 -4.31 -34.83 4.19
CA CYS A 191 -3.55 -33.67 4.65
C CYS A 191 -4.47 -32.49 4.99
N SER A 192 -4.09 -31.76 6.02
CA SER A 192 -4.75 -30.54 6.47
C SER A 192 -3.73 -29.47 6.83
N VAL A 193 -4.17 -28.22 6.85
CA VAL A 193 -3.43 -27.07 7.38
C VAL A 193 -4.04 -26.65 8.72
N ASN A 194 -3.32 -25.80 9.46
CA ASN A 194 -3.86 -25.16 10.66
C ASN A 194 -5.14 -24.36 10.35
N GLU A 195 -6.03 -24.29 11.34
CA GLU A 195 -7.27 -23.52 11.23
C GLU A 195 -7.02 -22.00 11.32
N ASN A 196 -7.97 -21.21 10.83
CA ASN A 196 -8.00 -19.74 10.93
C ASN A 196 -6.85 -19.01 10.20
N ILE A 197 -6.33 -19.58 9.13
CA ILE A 197 -5.38 -18.92 8.23
C ILE A 197 -5.95 -18.85 6.80
N PRO A 198 -5.57 -17.84 5.99
CA PRO A 198 -6.10 -17.65 4.63
C PRO A 198 -5.41 -18.56 3.59
N PHE A 199 -5.13 -19.81 3.96
CA PHE A 199 -4.48 -20.78 3.09
C PHE A 199 -5.21 -22.12 3.15
N THR A 200 -5.21 -22.82 2.02
CA THR A 200 -5.82 -24.14 1.91
C THR A 200 -4.96 -25.07 1.06
N LEU A 201 -5.17 -26.38 1.21
CA LEU A 201 -4.53 -27.39 0.39
C LEU A 201 -5.47 -27.83 -0.71
N LYS A 202 -5.02 -27.73 -1.97
CA LYS A 202 -5.69 -28.33 -3.11
C LYS A 202 -4.93 -29.60 -3.53
N SER A 203 -5.66 -30.69 -3.69
CA SER A 203 -5.09 -31.94 -4.23
C SER A 203 -5.05 -31.83 -5.75
N SER A 204 -3.85 -31.90 -6.33
CA SER A 204 -3.68 -31.89 -7.79
C SER A 204 -3.76 -33.30 -8.37
N ASN A 205 -3.17 -34.27 -7.68
CA ASN A 205 -3.17 -35.70 -8.01
C ASN A 205 -3.14 -36.52 -6.72
N VAL A 206 -3.20 -37.86 -6.83
CA VAL A 206 -2.89 -38.75 -5.69
C VAL A 206 -1.52 -38.36 -5.13
N ASN A 207 -1.46 -38.06 -3.83
CA ASN A 207 -0.25 -37.70 -3.08
C ASN A 207 0.42 -36.35 -3.41
N PHE A 208 -0.13 -35.55 -4.35
CA PHE A 208 0.39 -34.22 -4.68
C PHE A 208 -0.57 -33.13 -4.26
N PHE A 209 -0.08 -32.21 -3.42
CA PHE A 209 -0.85 -31.11 -2.85
C PHE A 209 -0.20 -29.77 -3.22
N SER A 210 -1.02 -28.78 -3.55
CA SER A 210 -0.63 -27.38 -3.63
C SER A 210 -1.21 -26.62 -2.44
N LEU A 211 -0.33 -25.97 -1.67
CA LEU A 211 -0.74 -24.96 -0.70
C LEU A 211 -1.01 -23.67 -1.46
N VAL A 212 -2.24 -23.18 -1.40
CA VAL A 212 -2.70 -21.98 -2.11
C VAL A 212 -3.33 -20.97 -1.17
N THR A 213 -3.38 -19.71 -1.59
CA THR A 213 -4.18 -18.68 -0.91
C THR A 213 -5.67 -18.98 -1.05
N ASP A 214 -6.44 -18.78 0.02
CA ASP A 214 -7.90 -19.03 0.08
C ASP A 214 -8.69 -17.77 0.51
N GLY A 215 -7.99 -16.66 0.72
CA GLY A 215 -8.58 -15.38 1.07
C GLY A 215 -7.60 -14.25 0.80
N ASP A 216 -8.09 -13.02 0.99
CA ASP A 216 -7.27 -11.83 0.83
C ASP A 216 -6.16 -11.80 1.90
N LEU A 217 -4.97 -11.41 1.47
CA LEU A 217 -3.83 -11.20 2.35
C LEU A 217 -3.73 -9.69 2.63
N ASP A 218 -3.35 -9.35 3.85
CA ASP A 218 -3.23 -7.98 4.33
C ASP A 218 -2.04 -7.97 5.30
N ARG A 219 -0.96 -7.28 4.89
CA ARG A 219 0.30 -7.23 5.62
C ARG A 219 0.19 -6.32 6.84
N GLU A 220 -0.60 -5.26 6.77
CA GLU A 220 -0.89 -4.35 7.89
C GLU A 220 -1.60 -5.09 9.02
N ARG A 221 -2.43 -6.07 8.68
CA ARG A 221 -3.05 -6.98 9.64
C ARG A 221 -2.10 -8.08 10.12
N GLU A 222 -1.46 -8.81 9.21
CA GLU A 222 -0.54 -9.91 9.55
C GLU A 222 0.60 -10.03 8.53
N SER A 223 1.82 -9.72 8.98
CA SER A 223 3.01 -9.64 8.13
C SER A 223 3.63 -11.00 7.75
N GLY A 224 3.18 -12.09 8.37
CA GLY A 224 3.68 -13.43 8.07
C GLY A 224 2.91 -14.53 8.77
N TYR A 225 3.00 -15.73 8.21
CA TYR A 225 2.25 -16.90 8.68
C TYR A 225 3.19 -18.08 8.94
N ASN A 226 2.94 -18.76 10.06
CA ASN A 226 3.48 -20.09 10.35
C ASN A 226 2.44 -21.13 9.96
N ILE A 227 2.60 -21.70 8.77
CA ILE A 227 1.64 -22.65 8.19
C ILE A 227 2.10 -24.05 8.54
N SER A 228 1.32 -24.76 9.36
CA SER A 228 1.60 -26.16 9.70
C SER A 228 0.78 -27.07 8.80
N VAL A 229 1.46 -27.86 7.97
CA VAL A 229 0.83 -28.90 7.15
C VAL A 229 0.99 -30.22 7.88
N THR A 230 -0.13 -30.85 8.22
CA THR A 230 -0.19 -32.15 8.89
C THR A 230 -0.83 -33.16 7.95
N CYS A 231 -0.17 -34.30 7.74
CA CYS A 231 -0.68 -35.40 6.93
C CYS A 231 -0.76 -36.65 7.79
N ALA A 232 -1.91 -37.32 7.75
CA ALA A 232 -2.19 -38.55 8.47
C ALA A 232 -2.66 -39.62 7.49
N ASP A 233 -2.25 -40.86 7.71
CA ASP A 233 -2.78 -42.02 6.99
C ASP A 233 -4.24 -42.34 7.40
N GLU A 234 -4.87 -43.32 6.74
CA GLU A 234 -6.18 -43.88 7.14
C GLU A 234 -6.05 -45.21 7.90
N GLY A 235 -4.84 -45.54 8.35
CA GLY A 235 -4.54 -46.74 9.14
C GLY A 235 -5.10 -46.68 10.57
N VAL A 236 -5.08 -47.84 11.26
CA VAL A 236 -5.55 -47.95 12.65
C VAL A 236 -4.51 -48.68 13.51
N PRO A 237 -3.83 -47.99 14.45
CA PRO A 237 -3.91 -46.57 14.73
C PRO A 237 -3.32 -45.72 13.60
N SER A 238 -3.87 -44.52 13.39
CA SER A 238 -3.37 -43.62 12.36
C SER A 238 -2.04 -43.01 12.76
N LEU A 239 -1.08 -42.98 11.83
CA LEU A 239 0.20 -42.32 11.98
C LEU A 239 0.21 -41.01 11.19
N SER A 240 0.92 -40.01 11.71
CA SER A 240 0.93 -38.68 11.11
C SER A 240 2.31 -38.04 11.15
N SER A 241 2.52 -37.10 10.23
CA SER A 241 3.67 -36.23 10.18
C SER A 241 3.23 -34.79 9.95
N SER A 242 4.08 -33.85 10.38
CA SER A 242 3.77 -32.42 10.25
C SER A 242 5.02 -31.63 9.89
N VAL A 243 4.87 -30.61 9.05
CA VAL A 243 5.92 -29.66 8.69
C VAL A 243 5.41 -28.23 8.83
N THR A 244 6.23 -27.34 9.38
CA THR A 244 5.88 -25.92 9.53
C THR A 244 6.63 -25.07 8.51
N LEU A 245 5.88 -24.33 7.71
CA LEU A 245 6.35 -23.41 6.69
C LEU A 245 6.17 -21.98 7.18
N PHE A 246 7.27 -21.24 7.30
CA PHE A 246 7.19 -19.80 7.50
C PHE A 246 7.10 -19.09 6.14
N LEU A 247 6.06 -18.25 6.01
CA LEU A 247 5.78 -17.42 4.83
C LEU A 247 5.72 -15.95 5.27
N ARG A 248 6.43 -15.07 4.56
CA ARG A 248 6.34 -13.62 4.77
C ARG A 248 5.43 -12.99 3.73
N ILE A 249 4.66 -11.99 4.15
CA ILE A 249 3.87 -11.17 3.25
C ILE A 249 4.71 -9.95 2.87
N SER A 250 4.90 -9.72 1.57
CA SER A 250 5.54 -8.50 1.08
C SER A 250 4.51 -7.40 0.86
N ASP A 251 4.92 -6.23 1.31
CA ASP A 251 4.19 -4.96 1.23
C ASP A 251 3.90 -4.52 -0.21
N VAL A 252 2.69 -4.04 -0.43
CA VAL A 252 2.21 -3.36 -1.64
C VAL A 252 1.72 -1.99 -1.23
N ASN A 253 1.95 -0.97 -2.05
CA ASN A 253 1.56 0.41 -1.74
C ASN A 253 0.05 0.60 -1.92
N ASP A 254 -0.77 0.15 -0.97
CA ASP A 254 -2.23 0.19 -1.03
C ASP A 254 -2.87 1.09 0.04
N ASN A 255 -2.10 1.60 1.01
CA ASN A 255 -2.53 2.65 1.91
C ASN A 255 -1.96 4.01 1.49
N ALA A 256 -2.81 5.03 1.47
CA ALA A 256 -2.36 6.41 1.26
C ALA A 256 -2.03 7.06 2.61
N PRO A 257 -1.10 8.03 2.68
CA PRO A 257 -0.83 8.75 3.91
C PRO A 257 -2.08 9.43 4.45
N VAL A 258 -2.40 9.28 5.73
CA VAL A 258 -3.57 9.88 6.39
C VAL A 258 -3.12 10.92 7.41
N PHE A 259 -3.64 12.14 7.29
CA PHE A 259 -3.39 13.21 8.27
C PHE A 259 -4.09 12.93 9.61
N ASP A 260 -3.45 13.31 10.72
CA ASP A 260 -4.01 13.15 12.08
C ASP A 260 -5.32 13.96 12.28
N LYS A 261 -5.55 15.00 11.46
CA LYS A 261 -6.76 15.87 11.49
C LYS A 261 -7.28 16.13 10.08
N SER A 262 -8.59 16.35 9.96
CA SER A 262 -9.25 16.73 8.70
C SER A 262 -8.94 18.16 8.24
N SER A 263 -8.55 19.04 9.18
CA SER A 263 -8.07 20.39 8.92
C SER A 263 -7.20 20.86 10.08
N TYR A 264 -6.31 21.81 9.79
CA TYR A 264 -5.48 22.46 10.80
C TYR A 264 -5.77 23.96 10.82
N GLU A 265 -5.91 24.51 12.02
CA GLU A 265 -6.00 25.95 12.24
C GLU A 265 -4.88 26.38 13.17
N ALA A 266 -4.20 27.45 12.82
CA ALA A 266 -3.14 28.05 13.62
C ALA A 266 -3.24 29.57 13.59
N SER A 267 -2.69 30.20 14.62
CA SER A 267 -2.58 31.65 14.73
C SER A 267 -1.11 32.06 14.80
N VAL A 268 -0.73 33.09 14.07
CA VAL A 268 0.62 33.67 14.08
C VAL A 268 0.50 35.14 14.43
N GLN A 269 1.36 35.62 15.32
CA GLN A 269 1.48 37.04 15.60
C GLN A 269 2.03 37.76 14.36
N GLU A 270 1.52 38.94 14.05
CA GLU A 270 2.15 39.77 13.02
C GLU A 270 3.54 40.26 13.44
N ASN A 271 4.25 40.91 12.53
CA ASN A 271 5.63 41.34 12.74
C ASN A 271 6.58 40.20 13.17
N ASN A 272 6.22 38.96 12.81
CA ASN A 272 7.00 37.78 13.11
C ASN A 272 8.34 37.77 12.36
N THR A 273 9.31 37.05 12.89
CA THR A 273 10.57 36.82 12.19
C THR A 273 10.37 35.87 10.99
N PRO A 274 10.96 36.16 9.83
CA PRO A 274 11.05 35.20 8.74
C PRO A 274 11.77 33.93 9.21
N GLY A 275 11.26 32.76 8.80
CA GLY A 275 11.72 31.44 9.22
C GLY A 275 11.04 30.89 10.48
N LEU A 276 10.16 31.67 11.13
CA LEU A 276 9.43 31.24 12.33
C LEU A 276 8.64 29.95 12.04
N SER A 277 8.82 28.94 12.89
CA SER A 277 7.99 27.73 12.88
C SER A 277 6.63 28.05 13.48
N ILE A 278 5.57 27.90 12.68
CA ILE A 278 4.20 28.22 13.11
C ILE A 278 3.59 27.02 13.83
N PHE A 279 3.54 25.87 13.17
CA PHE A 279 3.08 24.60 13.72
C PHE A 279 3.49 23.44 12.80
N THR A 280 3.16 22.20 13.18
CA THR A 280 3.49 20.99 12.42
C THR A 280 2.23 20.25 11.99
N VAL A 281 2.15 19.87 10.71
CA VAL A 281 1.17 18.89 10.22
C VAL A 281 1.78 17.50 10.27
N ARG A 282 0.95 16.48 10.51
CA ARG A 282 1.41 15.11 10.60
C ARG A 282 0.45 14.18 9.87
N ALA A 283 1.00 13.36 9.00
CA ALA A 283 0.35 12.24 8.35
C ALA A 283 1.11 10.94 8.66
N ARG A 284 0.37 9.83 8.60
CA ARG A 284 0.86 8.48 8.85
C ARG A 284 0.43 7.59 7.71
N ASP A 285 1.30 6.67 7.36
CA ASP A 285 1.03 5.67 6.36
C ASP A 285 1.18 4.29 7.02
N ALA A 286 0.28 3.36 6.68
CA ALA A 286 0.19 2.05 7.31
C ALA A 286 1.15 1.03 6.67
N ASP A 287 1.59 1.30 5.43
CA ASP A 287 2.48 0.46 4.65
C ASP A 287 3.87 0.32 5.30
N PHE A 288 4.82 -0.29 4.59
CA PHE A 288 6.15 -0.56 5.12
C PHE A 288 7.28 0.16 4.35
N ASN A 289 8.31 0.59 5.09
CA ASN A 289 9.50 1.23 4.55
C ASN A 289 9.20 2.41 3.60
N GLN A 290 9.49 2.23 2.31
CA GLN A 290 9.42 3.28 1.29
C GLN A 290 7.97 3.63 0.95
N ASN A 291 7.09 2.62 0.98
CA ASN A 291 5.64 2.79 0.78
C ASN A 291 5.01 3.54 1.96
N ALA A 292 5.56 3.44 3.18
CA ALA A 292 5.14 4.30 4.29
C ALA A 292 5.93 5.60 4.48
N ARG A 293 6.90 5.90 3.60
CA ARG A 293 7.76 7.07 3.77
C ARG A 293 7.06 8.34 3.31
N VAL A 294 6.36 8.98 4.24
CA VAL A 294 5.62 10.22 3.99
C VAL A 294 6.56 11.40 3.70
N SER A 295 6.20 12.17 2.68
CA SER A 295 6.78 13.46 2.33
C SER A 295 5.69 14.52 2.23
N TYR A 296 5.94 15.71 2.79
CA TYR A 296 4.99 16.83 2.78
C TYR A 296 5.32 17.83 1.69
N ILE A 297 4.30 18.24 0.94
CA ILE A 297 4.43 19.11 -0.22
C ILE A 297 3.38 20.22 -0.10
N LEU A 298 3.82 21.48 -0.25
CA LEU A 298 2.91 22.61 -0.33
C LEU A 298 2.27 22.61 -1.73
N GLU A 299 0.94 22.57 -1.78
CA GLU A 299 0.22 22.56 -3.06
C GLU A 299 0.21 23.96 -3.68
N ASP A 300 0.48 24.04 -4.98
CA ASP A 300 0.51 25.31 -5.71
C ASP A 300 -0.84 26.01 -5.63
N SER A 301 -0.86 27.15 -4.94
CA SER A 301 -2.05 27.95 -4.68
C SER A 301 -1.67 29.42 -4.54
N SER A 302 -2.65 30.30 -4.73
CA SER A 302 -2.45 31.74 -4.56
C SER A 302 -3.56 32.34 -3.71
N VAL A 303 -3.20 33.33 -2.91
CA VAL A 303 -4.11 34.09 -2.04
C VAL A 303 -3.94 35.56 -2.42
N ASN A 304 -5.04 36.21 -2.83
CA ASN A 304 -5.02 37.60 -3.31
C ASN A 304 -4.00 37.85 -4.43
N GLY A 305 -3.81 36.88 -5.33
CA GLY A 305 -2.84 36.96 -6.43
C GLY A 305 -1.38 36.72 -6.03
N VAL A 306 -1.10 36.46 -4.75
CA VAL A 306 0.23 36.15 -4.23
C VAL A 306 0.37 34.64 -4.04
N PRO A 307 1.42 33.99 -4.59
CA PRO A 307 1.66 32.56 -4.38
C PRO A 307 1.84 32.24 -2.89
N VAL A 308 1.19 31.17 -2.41
CA VAL A 308 1.28 30.75 -1.00
C VAL A 308 2.72 30.37 -0.63
N SER A 309 3.50 29.86 -1.58
CA SER A 309 4.92 29.57 -1.42
C SER A 309 5.79 30.80 -1.08
N SER A 310 5.29 32.02 -1.31
CA SER A 310 5.96 33.25 -0.85
C SER A 310 5.58 33.67 0.58
N LEU A 311 4.52 33.06 1.14
CA LEU A 311 4.03 33.30 2.50
C LEU A 311 4.59 32.27 3.47
N VAL A 312 4.52 30.99 3.09
CA VAL A 312 4.84 29.85 3.94
C VAL A 312 5.60 28.78 3.16
N SER A 313 6.37 27.98 3.88
CA SER A 313 7.01 26.76 3.38
C SER A 313 6.70 25.59 4.30
N VAL A 314 6.75 24.37 3.77
CA VAL A 314 6.60 23.14 4.55
C VAL A 314 7.88 22.32 4.44
N SER A 315 8.40 21.84 5.56
CA SER A 315 9.51 20.89 5.58
C SER A 315 9.01 19.52 5.11
N ALA A 316 9.63 19.01 4.04
CA ALA A 316 9.17 17.80 3.37
C ALA A 316 9.29 16.54 4.23
N ASP A 317 10.21 16.51 5.18
CA ASP A 317 10.49 15.39 6.08
C ASP A 317 9.74 15.47 7.41
N SER A 318 9.55 16.67 7.96
CA SER A 318 8.96 16.84 9.29
C SER A 318 7.52 17.36 9.30
N GLY A 319 7.04 17.94 8.20
CA GLY A 319 5.72 18.58 8.12
C GLY A 319 5.63 19.91 8.89
N VAL A 320 6.75 20.47 9.35
CA VAL A 320 6.78 21.78 10.00
C VAL A 320 6.49 22.87 8.98
N ILE A 321 5.57 23.77 9.29
CA ILE A 321 5.23 24.92 8.47
C ILE A 321 5.97 26.15 9.01
N HIS A 322 6.72 26.81 8.13
CA HIS A 322 7.49 28.01 8.43
C HIS A 322 6.90 29.23 7.74
N ALA A 323 6.94 30.38 8.41
CA ALA A 323 6.68 31.66 7.78
C ALA A 323 7.89 32.06 6.91
N VAL A 324 7.68 32.32 5.62
CA VAL A 324 8.77 32.75 4.71
C VAL A 324 9.07 34.24 4.86
N ARG A 325 8.09 35.02 5.33
CA ARG A 325 8.20 36.46 5.58
C ARG A 325 7.47 36.87 6.87
N SER A 326 7.70 38.10 7.30
CA SER A 326 6.87 38.74 8.32
C SER A 326 5.48 39.02 7.76
N PHE A 327 4.45 38.78 8.57
CA PHE A 327 3.07 39.15 8.25
C PHE A 327 2.74 40.52 8.82
N ASP A 328 1.81 41.19 8.15
CA ASP A 328 1.25 42.51 8.48
C ASP A 328 -0.27 42.29 8.47
N TYR A 329 -0.91 42.50 9.62
CA TYR A 329 -2.32 42.22 9.85
C TYR A 329 -3.22 43.17 9.04
N GLU A 330 -2.82 44.43 8.89
CA GLU A 330 -3.53 45.46 8.12
C GLU A 330 -3.60 45.08 6.63
N GLN A 331 -2.58 44.38 6.12
CA GLN A 331 -2.55 43.87 4.74
C GLN A 331 -3.27 42.52 4.57
N ILE A 332 -3.02 41.56 5.47
CA ILE A 332 -3.56 40.20 5.37
C ILE A 332 -3.94 39.67 6.76
N LYS A 333 -5.24 39.46 6.99
CA LYS A 333 -5.76 38.99 8.29
C LYS A 333 -5.71 37.47 8.47
N GLY A 334 -5.57 36.74 7.37
CA GLY A 334 -5.51 35.29 7.37
C GLY A 334 -5.66 34.72 5.97
N PHE A 335 -5.27 33.46 5.83
CA PHE A 335 -5.29 32.76 4.56
C PHE A 335 -5.39 31.25 4.75
N GLN A 336 -5.82 30.56 3.70
CA GLN A 336 -6.00 29.12 3.69
C GLN A 336 -5.28 28.51 2.50
N PHE A 337 -4.67 27.36 2.72
CA PHE A 337 -3.95 26.61 1.69
C PHE A 337 -4.08 25.10 1.94
N ARG A 338 -3.47 24.31 1.06
CA ARG A 338 -3.47 22.85 1.14
C ARG A 338 -2.04 22.32 1.22
N VAL A 339 -1.87 21.33 2.08
CA VAL A 339 -0.64 20.54 2.18
C VAL A 339 -0.96 19.13 1.73
N LYS A 340 -0.15 18.61 0.81
CA LYS A 340 -0.22 17.24 0.32
C LYS A 340 0.77 16.39 1.11
N ALA A 341 0.33 15.26 1.64
CA ALA A 341 1.21 14.19 2.12
C ALA A 341 1.27 13.13 1.02
N GLN A 342 2.47 12.70 0.64
CA GLN A 342 2.70 11.71 -0.41
C GLN A 342 3.72 10.70 0.08
N ASP A 343 3.42 9.42 -0.12
CA ASP A 343 4.35 8.34 0.17
C ASP A 343 5.52 8.29 -0.82
N GLY A 344 6.42 7.34 -0.60
CA GLY A 344 7.54 7.03 -1.48
C GLY A 344 7.28 5.88 -2.45
N GLY A 345 6.05 5.37 -2.52
CA GLY A 345 5.67 4.18 -3.27
C GLY A 345 5.69 4.37 -4.79
N SER A 346 5.41 3.29 -5.52
CA SER A 346 5.36 3.30 -6.99
C SER A 346 4.21 2.42 -7.50
N PRO A 347 3.07 3.02 -7.93
CA PRO A 347 2.79 4.45 -7.99
C PRO A 347 2.67 5.09 -6.60
N PRO A 348 3.01 6.39 -6.43
CA PRO A 348 2.88 7.05 -5.14
C PRO A 348 1.41 7.37 -4.83
N LEU A 349 0.99 7.12 -3.59
CA LEU A 349 -0.32 7.54 -3.07
C LEU A 349 -0.18 8.81 -2.24
N SER A 350 -1.29 9.54 -2.12
CA SER A 350 -1.27 10.84 -1.45
C SER A 350 -2.63 11.25 -0.92
N SER A 351 -2.60 12.13 0.08
CA SER A 351 -3.77 12.83 0.58
C SER A 351 -3.47 14.31 0.78
N ASN A 352 -4.52 15.11 0.96
CA ASN A 352 -4.45 16.56 1.07
C ASN A 352 -5.16 16.98 2.35
N VAL A 353 -4.60 17.95 3.07
CA VAL A 353 -5.25 18.59 4.22
C VAL A 353 -5.31 20.10 4.03
N SER A 354 -6.39 20.71 4.50
CA SER A 354 -6.49 22.17 4.49
C SER A 354 -5.95 22.78 5.77
N VAL A 355 -5.14 23.82 5.59
CA VAL A 355 -4.53 24.60 6.66
C VAL A 355 -5.04 26.02 6.59
N LYS A 356 -5.53 26.54 7.71
CA LYS A 356 -5.94 27.95 7.86
C LYS A 356 -5.02 28.64 8.86
N ILE A 357 -4.40 29.72 8.42
CA ILE A 357 -3.58 30.59 9.26
C ILE A 357 -4.35 31.87 9.51
N THR A 358 -4.47 32.24 10.78
CA THR A 358 -5.01 33.53 11.23
C THR A 358 -3.88 34.39 11.75
N ILE A 359 -3.85 35.66 11.35
CA ILE A 359 -2.83 36.58 11.82
C ILE A 359 -3.42 37.35 13.00
N GLN A 360 -2.65 37.42 14.08
CA GLN A 360 -3.01 38.13 15.30
C GLN A 360 -2.37 39.51 15.28
N ASP A 361 -3.25 40.50 15.36
CA ASP A 361 -2.98 41.93 15.44
C ASP A 361 -2.19 42.27 16.73
N GLN A 362 -1.16 43.09 16.56
CA GLN A 362 -0.35 43.75 17.58
C GLN A 362 -0.53 45.26 17.47
N ASN A 363 -0.52 45.96 18.60
CA ASN A 363 -0.64 47.42 18.63
C ASN A 363 0.64 48.09 18.10
N ASP A 364 0.83 48.07 16.79
CA ASP A 364 2.03 48.51 16.09
C ASP A 364 1.82 49.79 15.26
N ASN A 365 0.57 50.24 15.13
CA ASN A 365 0.22 51.56 14.62
C ASN A 365 -0.24 52.46 15.78
N ALA A 366 -0.09 53.77 15.60
CA ALA A 366 -0.56 54.75 16.59
C ALA A 366 -1.76 55.50 16.00
N PRO A 367 -2.70 55.98 16.84
CA PRO A 367 -3.86 56.69 16.35
C PRO A 367 -3.48 57.89 15.48
N GLN A 368 -4.11 58.05 14.31
CA GLN A 368 -3.92 59.20 13.44
C GLN A 368 -5.10 60.18 13.59
N VAL A 369 -4.80 61.42 13.97
CA VAL A 369 -5.81 62.48 14.04
C VAL A 369 -6.09 63.02 12.63
N LEU A 370 -7.35 62.89 12.18
CA LEU A 370 -7.82 63.40 10.90
C LEU A 370 -8.36 64.83 11.00
N TYR A 371 -8.97 65.17 12.14
CA TYR A 371 -9.53 66.50 12.38
C TYR A 371 -9.38 66.92 13.85
N PRO A 372 -9.00 68.19 14.13
CA PRO A 372 -8.68 69.25 13.17
C PRO A 372 -7.35 69.01 12.42
N VAL A 373 -7.27 69.51 11.17
CA VAL A 373 -6.12 69.28 10.27
C VAL A 373 -4.88 69.98 10.81
N GLN A 374 -3.80 69.23 11.05
CA GLN A 374 -2.53 69.75 11.59
C GLN A 374 -1.52 70.20 10.53
N SER A 375 -1.97 70.85 9.45
CA SER A 375 -1.04 71.41 8.46
C SER A 375 -0.28 72.58 9.07
N GLY A 376 1.05 72.49 9.12
CA GLY A 376 1.95 73.40 9.84
C GLY A 376 1.96 74.88 9.44
N VAL A 377 1.01 75.36 8.62
CA VAL A 377 0.94 76.75 8.12
C VAL A 377 -0.42 77.43 8.41
N SER A 378 -1.44 76.74 8.92
CA SER A 378 -2.65 77.43 9.38
C SER A 378 -3.38 76.62 10.42
N VAL A 379 -3.25 77.01 11.69
CA VAL A 379 -4.10 76.47 12.75
C VAL A 379 -5.40 77.26 12.69
N VAL A 380 -6.40 76.72 12.00
CA VAL A 380 -7.76 77.26 12.05
C VAL A 380 -8.16 77.26 13.52
N ALA A 381 -8.32 78.45 14.10
CA ALA A 381 -8.78 78.59 15.47
C ALA A 381 -10.31 78.40 15.48
N GLU A 382 -10.79 77.45 16.27
CA GLU A 382 -12.22 77.24 16.46
C GLU A 382 -12.78 78.41 17.28
N ILE A 383 -13.83 79.06 16.78
CA ILE A 383 -14.37 80.26 17.43
C ILE A 383 -15.48 79.86 18.41
N VAL A 384 -15.35 80.33 19.65
CA VAL A 384 -16.37 80.18 20.68
C VAL A 384 -16.91 81.58 21.04
N PRO A 385 -18.21 81.85 20.85
CA PRO A 385 -18.79 83.13 21.24
C PRO A 385 -18.78 83.29 22.76
N ARG A 386 -18.64 84.51 23.28
CA ARG A 386 -18.69 84.78 24.73
C ARG A 386 -20.07 84.50 25.33
N SER A 387 -21.11 84.53 24.49
CA SER A 387 -22.46 84.10 24.83
C SER A 387 -22.66 82.58 24.90
N ALA A 388 -21.62 81.76 24.68
CA ALA A 388 -21.72 80.31 24.75
C ALA A 388 -22.13 79.83 26.15
N ASP A 389 -23.24 79.09 26.20
CA ASP A 389 -23.75 78.44 27.41
C ASP A 389 -22.88 77.24 27.83
N VAL A 390 -23.18 76.69 29.02
CA VAL A 390 -22.59 75.44 29.51
C VAL A 390 -22.96 74.28 28.59
N GLY A 391 -21.98 73.49 28.18
CA GLY A 391 -22.15 72.35 27.27
C GLY A 391 -22.10 72.70 25.78
N TYR A 392 -21.76 73.94 25.42
CA TYR A 392 -21.59 74.37 24.04
C TYR A 392 -20.53 73.54 23.32
N LEU A 393 -20.86 72.98 22.16
CA LEU A 393 -19.95 72.20 21.32
C LEU A 393 -18.98 73.14 20.59
N VAL A 394 -17.71 73.09 20.98
CA VAL A 394 -16.65 73.88 20.37
C VAL A 394 -16.22 73.24 19.06
N THR A 395 -15.78 71.98 19.14
CA THR A 395 -15.31 71.18 18.02
C THR A 395 -15.27 69.72 18.44
N LYS A 396 -14.86 68.83 17.54
CA LYS A 396 -14.71 67.41 17.81
C LYS A 396 -13.37 66.93 17.28
N VAL A 397 -12.60 66.20 18.09
CA VAL A 397 -11.40 65.52 17.61
C VAL A 397 -11.80 64.22 16.95
N VAL A 398 -11.43 64.05 15.68
CA VAL A 398 -11.66 62.82 14.92
C VAL A 398 -10.30 62.18 14.66
N ALA A 399 -10.16 60.94 15.10
CA ALA A 399 -8.97 60.13 14.91
C ALA A 399 -9.37 58.74 14.43
N VAL A 400 -8.44 58.06 13.77
CA VAL A 400 -8.58 56.68 13.30
C VAL A 400 -7.36 55.91 13.73
N ASP A 401 -7.54 54.63 14.01
CA ASP A 401 -6.44 53.68 14.11
C ASP A 401 -6.63 52.61 13.03
N VAL A 402 -5.52 52.14 12.46
CA VAL A 402 -5.55 51.13 11.41
C VAL A 402 -5.56 49.71 11.97
N ASP A 403 -5.19 49.55 13.25
CA ASP A 403 -5.23 48.28 13.97
C ASP A 403 -6.69 47.80 14.14
N SER A 404 -6.94 46.73 14.90
CA SER A 404 -8.27 46.17 15.10
C SER A 404 -8.59 45.86 16.57
N GLY A 405 -9.88 45.74 16.87
CA GLY A 405 -10.34 45.41 18.22
C GLY A 405 -9.94 46.45 19.25
N GLN A 406 -9.19 46.04 20.28
CA GLN A 406 -8.74 46.92 21.37
C GLN A 406 -7.60 47.85 20.94
N ASN A 407 -6.76 47.41 20.00
CA ASN A 407 -5.65 48.20 19.46
C ASN A 407 -6.16 49.41 18.67
N ALA A 408 -7.37 49.34 18.09
CA ALA A 408 -8.03 50.48 17.46
C ALA A 408 -9.13 51.14 18.32
N TRP A 409 -9.24 50.77 19.61
CA TRP A 409 -10.26 51.35 20.48
C TRP A 409 -9.77 52.69 21.05
N LEU A 410 -10.24 53.79 20.47
CA LEU A 410 -9.76 55.13 20.80
C LEU A 410 -10.44 55.72 22.05
N SER A 411 -9.63 56.38 22.87
CA SER A 411 -10.06 57.20 23.99
C SER A 411 -9.43 58.60 23.93
N TYR A 412 -10.20 59.61 24.29
CA TYR A 412 -9.80 61.02 24.17
C TYR A 412 -9.64 61.64 25.55
N LYS A 413 -8.52 62.35 25.78
CA LYS A 413 -8.24 62.98 27.07
C LYS A 413 -7.68 64.40 26.88
N LEU A 414 -8.17 65.33 27.70
CA LEU A 414 -7.59 66.67 27.77
C LEU A 414 -6.31 66.64 28.63
N GLN A 415 -5.15 66.64 27.98
CA GLN A 415 -3.85 66.55 28.65
C GLN A 415 -3.40 67.91 29.21
N LYS A 416 -3.50 68.98 28.42
CA LYS A 416 -3.17 70.35 28.84
C LYS A 416 -4.19 71.33 28.28
N ALA A 417 -4.50 72.39 29.01
CA ALA A 417 -5.38 73.47 28.58
C ALA A 417 -4.90 74.79 29.18
N THR A 418 -5.09 75.91 28.46
CA THR A 418 -4.87 77.26 29.02
C THR A 418 -5.72 77.47 30.28
N ASP A 419 -7.02 77.11 30.22
CA ASP A 419 -7.87 76.93 31.40
C ASP A 419 -8.52 75.55 31.37
N ARG A 420 -8.14 74.70 32.34
CA ARG A 420 -8.64 73.33 32.47
C ARG A 420 -10.07 73.27 33.01
N ALA A 421 -10.56 74.33 33.66
CA ALA A 421 -11.92 74.39 34.19
C ALA A 421 -12.93 74.90 33.14
N LEU A 422 -12.47 75.36 31.97
CA LEU A 422 -13.33 75.93 30.93
C LEU A 422 -13.79 74.90 29.90
N PHE A 423 -12.96 73.89 29.59
CA PHE A 423 -13.25 72.91 28.55
C PHE A 423 -13.13 71.48 29.06
N GLU A 424 -13.98 70.61 28.55
CA GLU A 424 -13.90 69.15 28.70
C GLU A 424 -13.84 68.47 27.34
N VAL A 425 -13.30 67.25 27.32
CA VAL A 425 -13.26 66.39 26.13
C VAL A 425 -13.99 65.10 26.46
N GLY A 426 -14.97 64.74 25.65
CA GLY A 426 -15.71 63.49 25.81
C GLY A 426 -14.82 62.27 25.53
N LEU A 427 -14.75 61.36 26.52
CA LEU A 427 -13.79 60.24 26.53
C LEU A 427 -13.90 59.30 25.31
N GLN A 428 -15.09 59.11 24.76
CA GLN A 428 -15.35 58.14 23.68
C GLN A 428 -15.68 58.79 22.32
N ASN A 429 -16.11 60.05 22.32
CA ASN A 429 -16.54 60.73 21.10
C ASN A 429 -15.60 61.87 20.69
N GLY A 430 -14.66 62.27 21.54
CA GLY A 430 -13.70 63.35 21.23
C GLY A 430 -14.33 64.74 21.12
N GLU A 431 -15.59 64.93 21.55
CA GLU A 431 -16.25 66.23 21.52
C GLU A 431 -15.68 67.16 22.59
N ILE A 432 -15.27 68.37 22.18
CA ILE A 432 -14.79 69.41 23.08
C ILE A 432 -15.95 70.33 23.40
N ARG A 433 -16.28 70.46 24.69
CA ARG A 433 -17.42 71.26 25.16
C ARG A 433 -17.03 72.22 26.28
N THR A 434 -17.78 73.30 26.45
CA THR A 434 -17.61 74.23 27.57
C THR A 434 -18.17 73.64 28.87
N VAL A 435 -17.40 73.68 29.95
CA VAL A 435 -17.82 73.18 31.29
C VAL A 435 -18.53 74.27 32.09
N ARG A 436 -18.22 75.54 31.82
CA ARG A 436 -18.83 76.72 32.42
C ARG A 436 -19.01 77.81 31.38
N GLN A 437 -19.83 78.81 31.71
CA GLN A 437 -20.00 79.99 30.86
C GLN A 437 -18.68 80.77 30.73
N VAL A 438 -18.43 81.28 29.53
CA VAL A 438 -17.23 82.06 29.21
C VAL A 438 -17.39 83.49 29.75
N THR A 439 -16.34 84.04 30.35
CA THR A 439 -16.36 85.35 31.01
C THR A 439 -15.33 86.31 30.43
N ASP A 440 -15.47 87.61 30.70
CA ASP A 440 -14.53 88.63 30.19
C ASP A 440 -13.11 88.53 30.74
N LYS A 441 -12.90 87.71 31.77
CA LYS A 441 -11.58 87.45 32.36
C LYS A 441 -10.86 86.28 31.69
N ASP A 442 -11.56 85.48 30.90
CA ASP A 442 -10.98 84.33 30.22
C ASP A 442 -10.10 84.81 29.05
N ALA A 443 -8.93 84.17 28.90
CA ALA A 443 -8.02 84.51 27.81
C ALA A 443 -8.71 84.32 26.45
N VAL A 444 -8.55 85.30 25.55
CA VAL A 444 -9.09 85.24 24.18
C VAL A 444 -8.54 84.03 23.43
N LYS A 445 -7.24 83.75 23.58
CA LYS A 445 -6.58 82.58 22.99
C LYS A 445 -6.49 81.44 23.98
N GLN A 446 -7.25 80.40 23.74
CA GLN A 446 -7.25 79.15 24.49
C GLN A 446 -6.50 78.09 23.68
N ARG A 447 -5.55 77.39 24.32
CA ARG A 447 -4.78 76.32 23.70
C ARG A 447 -5.08 75.02 24.43
N LEU A 448 -5.70 74.08 23.74
CA LEU A 448 -6.05 72.76 24.26
C LEU A 448 -5.13 71.72 23.62
N THR A 449 -4.53 70.87 24.45
CA THR A 449 -3.74 69.72 24.04
C THR A 449 -4.55 68.48 24.39
N VAL A 450 -5.14 67.88 23.36
CA VAL A 450 -5.93 66.65 23.48
C VAL A 450 -5.05 65.49 23.04
N VAL A 451 -5.02 64.44 23.84
CA VAL A 451 -4.33 63.19 23.50
C VAL A 451 -5.39 62.16 23.15
N VAL A 452 -5.20 61.48 22.03
CA VAL A 452 -5.96 60.30 21.63
C VAL A 452 -5.07 59.10 21.92
N GLU A 453 -5.56 58.18 22.73
CA GLU A 453 -4.86 56.96 23.13
C GLU A 453 -5.69 55.76 22.69
N ASP A 454 -5.07 54.76 22.08
CA ASP A 454 -5.70 53.46 21.90
C ASP A 454 -5.80 52.69 23.22
N ASN A 455 -6.48 51.54 23.20
CA ASN A 455 -6.55 50.62 24.33
C ASN A 455 -5.65 49.39 24.16
N GLY A 456 -4.65 49.47 23.28
CA GLY A 456 -3.66 48.42 23.06
C GLY A 456 -2.67 48.29 24.22
N GLN A 457 -1.87 47.22 24.22
CA GLN A 457 -0.78 47.02 25.17
C GLN A 457 0.55 46.73 24.45
N PRO A 458 1.55 47.63 24.52
CA PRO A 458 1.51 48.96 25.15
C PRO A 458 0.58 49.92 24.40
N SER A 459 -0.08 50.82 25.13
CA SER A 459 -0.96 51.82 24.51
C SER A 459 -0.14 52.84 23.72
N ARG A 460 -0.58 53.19 22.52
CA ARG A 460 0.00 54.23 21.69
C ARG A 460 -0.95 55.42 21.61
N SER A 461 -0.37 56.57 21.29
CA SER A 461 -1.10 57.84 21.36
C SER A 461 -0.64 58.84 20.32
N ALA A 462 -1.57 59.72 19.95
CA ALA A 462 -1.30 60.93 19.19
C ALA A 462 -1.83 62.15 19.91
N THR A 463 -1.09 63.25 19.79
CA THR A 463 -1.43 64.51 20.43
C THR A 463 -1.87 65.52 19.39
N VAL A 464 -3.03 66.17 19.62
CA VAL A 464 -3.53 67.27 18.80
C VAL A 464 -3.59 68.55 19.63
N ILE A 465 -3.16 69.65 19.02
CA ILE A 465 -3.33 70.99 19.59
C ILE A 465 -4.54 71.64 18.91
N VAL A 466 -5.55 71.96 19.69
CA VAL A 466 -6.73 72.71 19.26
C VAL A 466 -6.59 74.12 19.81
N ASN A 467 -6.45 75.09 18.91
CA ASN A 467 -6.51 76.50 19.28
C ASN A 467 -7.96 76.95 19.19
N VAL A 468 -8.44 77.54 20.28
CA VAL A 468 -9.81 78.05 20.40
C VAL A 468 -9.71 79.56 20.64
N ALA A 469 -10.45 80.34 19.86
CA ALA A 469 -10.55 81.78 20.00
C ALA A 469 -11.90 82.14 20.62
N VAL A 470 -11.87 82.74 21.81
CA VAL A 470 -13.05 83.27 22.49
C VAL A 470 -13.31 84.68 22.00
N ALA A 471 -14.23 84.83 21.04
CA ALA A 471 -14.56 86.11 20.43
C ALA A 471 -16.01 86.11 19.93
N ASP A 472 -16.66 87.27 19.98
CA ASP A 472 -18.03 87.43 19.47
C ASP A 472 -18.05 87.72 17.96
N SER A 473 -16.89 88.06 17.37
CA SER A 473 -16.77 88.34 15.93
C SER A 473 -15.35 88.06 15.37
N PHE A 474 -15.28 87.59 14.12
CA PHE A 474 -14.04 87.30 13.38
C PHE A 474 -12.99 88.46 13.36
N PRO A 475 -13.37 89.76 13.35
CA PRO A 475 -12.43 90.87 13.40
C PRO A 475 -11.61 90.99 14.71
N GLU A 476 -12.14 90.55 15.85
CA GLU A 476 -11.39 90.52 17.13
C GLU A 476 -10.28 89.47 17.12
N VAL A 477 -10.46 88.39 16.35
CA VAL A 477 -9.46 87.32 16.21
C VAL A 477 -8.27 87.78 15.37
N LEU A 478 -8.47 88.68 14.40
CA LEU A 478 -7.40 89.13 13.50
C LEU A 478 -6.41 90.11 14.15
N SER A 479 -6.81 90.85 15.20
CA SER A 479 -5.93 91.84 15.85
C SER A 479 -4.92 91.21 16.82
N GLU A 480 -5.19 90.02 17.36
CA GLU A 480 -4.28 89.28 18.27
C GLU A 480 -3.46 88.17 17.58
N PHE A 481 -3.78 87.78 16.34
CA PHE A 481 -3.08 86.71 15.61
C PHE A 481 -2.01 87.21 14.61
N THR A 482 -1.55 88.47 14.72
CA THR A 482 -0.56 89.08 13.79
C THR A 482 0.88 88.57 13.91
N ASP A 483 1.18 87.56 14.74
CA ASP A 483 2.51 86.93 14.82
C ASP A 483 2.65 85.73 13.85
N PHE A 484 2.28 85.93 12.59
CA PHE A 484 2.74 85.08 11.49
C PHE A 484 3.73 85.86 10.64
N THR A 485 5.01 85.60 10.86
CA THR A 485 6.08 85.99 9.94
C THR A 485 5.73 85.52 8.54
N HIS A 486 5.41 86.45 7.66
CA HIS A 486 5.35 86.21 6.22
C HIS A 486 6.78 85.94 5.74
N ASP A 487 7.21 84.67 5.75
CA ASP A 487 8.39 84.26 4.98
C ASP A 487 7.99 84.23 3.50
N LYS A 488 8.36 85.32 2.85
CA LYS A 488 8.06 85.65 1.46
C LYS A 488 9.08 84.98 0.55
N ASP A 489 9.21 83.65 0.58
CA ASP A 489 10.18 82.93 -0.27
C ASP A 489 9.65 81.67 -0.96
N TYR A 490 8.38 81.29 -0.80
CA TYR A 490 7.91 79.99 -1.32
C TYR A 490 7.15 80.01 -2.66
N ASN A 491 6.87 81.18 -3.25
CA ASN A 491 6.03 81.26 -4.46
C ASN A 491 6.78 81.46 -5.79
N ASP A 492 8.05 81.87 -5.77
CA ASP A 492 8.83 82.06 -7.00
C ASP A 492 9.42 80.74 -7.54
N ASN A 493 9.68 79.76 -6.65
CA ASN A 493 10.28 78.48 -7.06
C ASN A 493 9.26 77.51 -7.67
N LEU A 494 8.01 77.49 -7.20
CA LEU A 494 6.99 76.57 -7.72
C LEU A 494 6.59 76.91 -9.17
N THR A 495 6.45 78.19 -9.48
CA THR A 495 6.19 78.67 -10.84
C THR A 495 7.37 78.38 -11.77
N PHE A 496 8.61 78.55 -11.28
CA PHE A 496 9.82 78.17 -12.01
C PHE A 496 9.87 76.66 -12.31
N TYR A 497 9.65 75.79 -11.32
CA TYR A 497 9.67 74.33 -11.53
C TYR A 497 8.51 73.84 -12.40
N LEU A 498 7.33 74.46 -12.31
CA LEU A 498 6.19 74.14 -13.18
C LEU A 498 6.49 74.53 -14.64
N VAL A 499 7.06 75.71 -14.87
CA VAL A 499 7.48 76.16 -16.21
C VAL A 499 8.62 75.29 -16.75
N LEU A 500 9.58 74.92 -15.89
CA LEU A 500 10.67 74.02 -16.26
C LEU A 500 10.14 72.62 -16.63
N ALA A 501 9.19 72.07 -15.87
CA ALA A 501 8.56 70.79 -16.17
C ALA A 501 7.77 70.85 -17.50
N LEU A 502 7.02 71.93 -17.74
CA LEU A 502 6.29 72.15 -19.00
C LEU A 502 7.24 72.28 -20.20
N ALA A 503 8.39 72.95 -20.02
CA ALA A 503 9.41 73.07 -21.03
C ALA A 503 10.09 71.72 -21.35
N VAL A 504 10.40 70.92 -20.33
CA VAL A 504 11.00 69.59 -20.49
C VAL A 504 10.04 68.62 -21.18
N VAL A 505 8.76 68.59 -20.78
CA VAL A 505 7.74 67.75 -21.41
C VAL A 505 7.52 68.16 -22.87
N SER A 506 7.48 69.47 -23.15
CA SER A 506 7.37 69.98 -24.53
C SER A 506 8.60 69.65 -25.37
N PHE A 507 9.80 69.73 -24.80
CA PHE A 507 11.04 69.34 -25.47
C PHE A 507 11.07 67.85 -25.80
N LEU A 508 10.73 66.98 -24.85
CA LEU A 508 10.65 65.54 -25.07
C LEU A 508 9.60 65.19 -26.13
N PHE A 509 8.46 65.88 -26.14
CA PHE A 509 7.42 65.70 -27.17
C PHE A 509 7.92 66.09 -28.57
N ILE A 510 8.63 67.22 -28.70
CA ILE A 510 9.21 67.66 -29.97
C ILE A 510 10.31 66.70 -30.46
N VAL A 511 11.20 66.24 -29.58
CA VAL A 511 12.24 65.25 -29.92
C VAL A 511 11.60 63.94 -30.37
N SER A 512 10.52 63.51 -29.72
CA SER A 512 9.75 62.33 -30.12
C SER A 512 9.16 62.47 -31.51
N ILE A 513 8.59 63.64 -31.84
CA ILE A 513 8.07 63.91 -33.18
C ILE A 513 9.20 63.96 -34.23
N ILE A 514 10.34 64.57 -33.93
CA ILE A 514 11.51 64.59 -34.83
C ILE A 514 12.06 63.18 -35.03
N ALA A 515 12.10 62.35 -33.99
CA ALA A 515 12.50 60.94 -34.08
C ALA A 515 11.52 60.15 -34.97
N ILE A 516 10.21 60.35 -34.80
CA ILE A 516 9.20 59.71 -35.65
C ILE A 516 9.33 60.19 -37.11
N LEU A 517 9.49 61.49 -37.34
CA LEU A 517 9.67 62.06 -38.69
C LEU A 517 10.98 61.61 -39.33
N SER A 518 12.08 61.51 -38.58
CA SER A 518 13.36 61.04 -39.09
C SER A 518 13.31 59.54 -39.42
N VAL A 519 12.66 58.71 -38.60
CA VAL A 519 12.39 57.29 -38.91
C VAL A 519 11.48 57.15 -40.14
N LYS A 520 10.45 58.00 -40.27
CA LYS A 520 9.52 57.97 -41.41
C LYS A 520 10.18 58.45 -42.71
N CYS A 521 11.03 59.48 -42.64
CA CYS A 521 11.89 59.93 -43.75
C CYS A 521 12.95 58.87 -44.10
N TYR A 522 13.55 58.21 -43.11
CA TYR A 522 14.54 57.17 -43.35
C TYR A 522 13.92 55.93 -44.00
N ARG A 523 12.76 55.46 -43.53
CA ARG A 523 12.00 54.38 -44.18
C ARG A 523 11.55 54.77 -45.60
N TRP A 524 11.09 56.00 -45.80
CA TRP A 524 10.70 56.50 -47.12
C TRP A 524 11.88 56.66 -48.10
N ARG A 525 13.08 56.99 -47.61
CA ARG A 525 14.31 57.06 -48.42
C ARG A 525 14.90 55.68 -48.71
N ARG A 526 14.74 54.72 -47.79
CA ARG A 526 15.25 53.34 -47.92
C ARG A 526 14.44 52.50 -48.92
N GLU A 527 13.15 52.80 -49.10
CA GLU A 527 12.29 52.15 -50.11
C GLU A 527 12.51 52.67 -51.56
N ARG A 528 13.28 53.76 -51.76
CA ARG A 528 13.58 54.33 -53.09
C ARG A 528 14.98 54.04 -53.63
N MET A 529 15.88 53.42 -52.86
CA MET A 529 17.30 53.25 -53.21
C MET A 529 17.75 51.81 -53.52
N PHE A 530 16.83 50.84 -53.63
CA PHE A 530 17.14 49.43 -53.98
C PHE A 530 16.42 48.93 -55.24
N TYR A 531 16.45 49.73 -56.31
CA TYR A 531 16.27 49.27 -57.70
C TYR A 531 17.33 49.93 -58.58
N LYS A 532 18.57 49.42 -58.52
CA LYS A 532 19.53 49.36 -59.63
C LYS A 532 20.82 48.68 -59.18
N SER A 533 21.07 47.52 -59.78
CA SER A 533 22.36 46.89 -60.13
C SER A 533 23.44 46.84 -59.04
N GLY A 534 24.00 45.70 -58.65
CA GLY A 534 24.28 44.50 -59.41
C GLY A 534 25.78 44.21 -59.31
N ALA A 535 26.11 42.95 -58.98
CA ALA A 535 27.37 42.25 -59.20
C ALA A 535 28.55 42.39 -58.19
N ASN A 536 29.03 41.18 -57.81
CA ASN A 536 30.40 40.75 -57.48
C ASN A 536 30.85 40.61 -56.00
N LEU A 537 30.77 39.34 -55.55
CA LEU A 537 31.66 38.49 -54.70
C LEU A 537 33.14 38.93 -54.51
N PRO A 538 34.01 38.28 -53.65
CA PRO A 538 33.89 37.03 -52.84
C PRO A 538 34.43 37.10 -51.36
N VAL A 539 33.99 36.21 -50.42
CA VAL A 539 34.62 34.99 -49.79
C VAL A 539 36.04 35.25 -49.14
N ILE A 540 36.47 34.85 -47.92
CA ILE A 540 36.45 33.59 -47.11
C ILE A 540 36.88 33.88 -45.61
N PRO A 541 37.09 32.89 -44.67
CA PRO A 541 36.21 32.45 -43.57
C PRO A 541 36.81 32.59 -42.14
N TYR A 542 36.12 32.19 -41.06
CA TYR A 542 36.75 31.52 -39.90
C TYR A 542 35.71 30.68 -39.11
N TYR A 543 36.14 29.47 -38.72
CA TYR A 543 35.42 28.36 -38.05
C TYR A 543 35.57 28.45 -36.49
N PRO A 544 34.99 27.54 -35.66
CA PRO A 544 34.38 27.82 -34.36
C PRO A 544 35.22 27.26 -33.19
N PRO A 545 34.63 27.07 -31.99
CA PRO A 545 34.76 25.73 -31.43
C PRO A 545 33.49 25.16 -30.78
N LEU A 546 33.43 23.83 -30.87
CA LEU A 546 32.55 22.87 -30.21
C LEU A 546 32.78 22.78 -28.71
N TYR A 547 31.74 22.33 -27.96
CA TYR A 547 31.73 21.20 -27.00
C TYR A 547 30.25 20.74 -26.91
N ALA A 548 29.87 19.57 -27.45
CA ALA A 548 29.82 18.24 -26.80
C ALA A 548 28.73 18.15 -25.71
N ASP A 549 27.90 17.12 -25.55
CA ASP A 549 27.54 15.91 -26.28
C ASP A 549 26.38 15.26 -25.48
N VAL A 550 25.60 14.37 -26.11
CA VAL A 550 24.67 13.38 -25.49
C VAL A 550 23.40 13.94 -24.81
N GLY A 551 22.16 13.54 -25.09
CA GLY A 551 21.56 12.50 -25.93
C GLY A 551 20.16 12.20 -25.38
N GLY A 552 19.15 12.10 -26.25
CA GLY A 552 17.94 11.31 -25.96
C GLY A 552 16.67 12.03 -25.45
N THR A 553 15.80 12.36 -26.40
CA THR A 553 14.33 12.13 -26.41
C THR A 553 13.37 12.89 -25.47
N GLY A 554 12.42 13.60 -26.12
CA GLY A 554 11.07 13.94 -25.62
C GLY A 554 11.01 15.25 -24.83
N THR A 555 10.17 16.25 -25.09
CA THR A 555 8.83 16.29 -25.70
C THR A 555 8.52 17.70 -26.25
N LEU A 556 7.67 17.74 -27.28
CA LEU A 556 7.19 18.91 -28.02
C LEU A 556 6.64 20.06 -27.17
N GLN A 557 7.15 21.27 -27.40
CA GLN A 557 6.51 22.53 -26.95
C GLN A 557 5.65 23.07 -28.09
N HIS A 558 4.33 23.12 -27.88
CA HIS A 558 3.36 23.72 -28.79
C HIS A 558 3.63 25.22 -28.95
N VAL A 559 4.00 25.63 -30.16
CA VAL A 559 4.03 27.03 -30.59
C VAL A 559 2.61 27.42 -30.99
N TYR A 560 1.97 28.28 -30.19
CA TYR A 560 0.75 28.96 -30.61
C TYR A 560 1.11 30.06 -31.62
N ASN A 561 0.85 29.82 -32.90
CA ASN A 561 0.84 30.87 -33.92
C ASN A 561 -0.55 31.50 -33.97
N TYR A 562 -0.65 32.80 -33.69
CA TYR A 562 -1.85 33.59 -33.95
C TYR A 562 -1.74 34.22 -35.33
N GLU A 563 -2.55 33.77 -36.29
CA GLU A 563 -2.74 34.45 -37.57
C GLU A 563 -3.84 35.52 -37.40
N VAL A 564 -3.45 36.80 -37.46
CA VAL A 564 -4.39 37.93 -37.47
C VAL A 564 -4.66 38.31 -38.93
N CYS A 565 -5.77 37.82 -39.49
CA CYS A 565 -6.28 38.31 -40.76
C CYS A 565 -7.06 39.61 -40.53
N ARG A 566 -6.55 40.74 -41.04
CA ARG A 566 -7.32 41.99 -41.16
C ARG A 566 -8.09 41.99 -42.47
N THR A 567 -9.41 42.05 -42.40
CA THR A 567 -10.23 42.45 -43.56
C THR A 567 -10.32 43.97 -43.62
N THR A 568 -10.12 44.48 -44.83
CA THR A 568 -10.37 45.87 -45.19
C THR A 568 -11.86 46.11 -45.28
N ASP A 569 -12.30 47.19 -44.63
CA ASP A 569 -13.54 47.92 -44.88
C ASP A 569 -14.86 47.30 -44.36
N SER A 570 -15.40 47.90 -43.29
CA SER A 570 -16.81 48.28 -43.14
C SER A 570 -17.13 48.64 -41.69
N ARG A 571 -17.80 49.77 -41.50
CA ARG A 571 -18.28 50.31 -40.22
C ARG A 571 -19.28 49.33 -39.56
N LYS A 572 -18.90 48.68 -38.45
CA LYS A 572 -19.74 48.37 -37.26
C LYS A 572 -18.96 47.49 -36.27
N SER A 573 -19.10 47.80 -34.98
CA SER A 573 -18.59 47.03 -33.84
C SER A 573 -19.41 45.77 -33.62
N ASP A 574 -18.76 44.59 -33.51
CA ASP A 574 -19.30 43.44 -32.78
C ASP A 574 -18.17 42.46 -32.39
N LEU A 575 -18.05 42.20 -31.08
CA LEU A 575 -17.22 41.15 -30.49
C LEU A 575 -17.96 39.81 -30.58
N LYS A 576 -17.31 38.74 -31.05
CA LYS A 576 -17.73 37.35 -30.79
C LYS A 576 -16.55 36.50 -30.33
N TYR A 577 -16.73 35.88 -29.17
CA TYR A 577 -15.83 34.92 -28.53
C TYR A 577 -15.73 33.62 -29.35
N GLY A 578 -14.51 33.10 -29.54
CA GLY A 578 -14.24 31.77 -30.09
C GLY A 578 -13.79 30.79 -29.00
N ARG A 579 -14.49 29.65 -28.87
CA ARG A 579 -14.07 28.47 -28.08
C ARG A 579 -13.02 27.67 -28.87
N PRO A 580 -12.01 27.06 -28.22
CA PRO A 580 -11.16 26.07 -28.86
C PRO A 580 -11.87 24.70 -28.92
N CYS A 581 -11.91 24.11 -30.11
CA CYS A 581 -12.35 22.73 -30.34
C CYS A 581 -11.14 21.94 -30.82
N SER A 582 -10.74 20.93 -30.05
CA SER A 582 -9.69 19.98 -30.38
C SER A 582 -10.33 18.69 -30.90
N GLU A 583 -10.22 18.41 -32.20
CA GLU A 583 -10.41 17.05 -32.72
C GLU A 583 -9.22 16.68 -33.62
N SER A 584 -8.42 15.76 -33.08
CA SER A 584 -7.32 15.08 -33.74
C SER A 584 -7.86 13.91 -34.56
N ILE A 585 -7.59 13.90 -35.86
CA ILE A 585 -7.78 12.75 -36.75
C ILE A 585 -6.43 12.05 -36.89
N ILE A 586 -6.30 10.84 -36.35
CA ILE A 586 -5.39 9.82 -36.88
C ILE A 586 -6.20 8.55 -37.05
N SER A 587 -6.43 8.21 -38.32
CA SER A 587 -7.04 6.96 -38.77
C SER A 587 -5.99 5.87 -38.89
N LEU A 588 -6.20 4.77 -38.19
CA LEU A 588 -5.71 3.44 -38.56
C LEU A 588 -6.66 2.43 -37.93
N ASP A 589 -7.66 1.99 -38.69
CA ASP A 589 -7.96 0.57 -38.65
C ASP A 589 -8.53 0.05 -39.96
N THR A 590 -8.10 -1.17 -40.20
CA THR A 590 -8.34 -2.12 -41.27
C THR A 590 -9.65 -2.87 -41.01
N SER A 591 -10.16 -3.49 -42.08
CA SER A 591 -11.23 -4.51 -42.12
C SER A 591 -12.68 -4.02 -42.18
N GLY A 592 -13.47 -4.73 -43.01
CA GLY A 592 -14.94 -4.73 -42.89
C GLY A 592 -15.73 -4.18 -44.08
N THR A 593 -15.69 -4.93 -45.19
CA THR A 593 -16.81 -5.25 -46.09
C THR A 593 -18.18 -4.53 -45.95
N GLN A 594 -18.70 -4.16 -47.14
CA GLN A 594 -20.11 -4.15 -47.59
C GLN A 594 -20.95 -2.86 -47.49
N THR A 595 -20.96 -2.14 -48.63
CA THR A 595 -22.11 -1.81 -49.52
C THR A 595 -23.52 -1.49 -48.99
N LEU A 596 -24.07 -0.43 -49.63
CA LEU A 596 -25.48 -0.06 -49.92
C LEU A 596 -26.17 0.83 -48.86
N THR A 597 -26.21 2.16 -49.03
CA THR A 597 -27.10 2.98 -49.88
C THR A 597 -28.60 2.91 -49.60
N HIS A 598 -29.11 4.08 -49.19
CA HIS A 598 -30.24 4.80 -49.79
C HIS A 598 -31.52 4.95 -48.94
N VAL A 599 -31.85 6.24 -48.76
CA VAL A 599 -33.18 6.87 -48.65
C VAL A 599 -33.90 6.78 -47.31
N GLN A 600 -34.13 7.87 -46.56
CA GLN A 600 -34.79 9.18 -46.81
C GLN A 600 -36.16 9.19 -46.14
N ARG A 601 -36.39 10.26 -45.36
CA ARG A 601 -37.70 10.81 -44.94
C ARG A 601 -38.57 9.96 -44.00
N GLY A 602 -38.67 10.43 -42.75
CA GLY A 602 -39.61 11.52 -42.46
C GLY A 602 -40.66 11.24 -41.37
N LYS A 603 -40.68 12.18 -40.40
CA LYS A 603 -41.78 12.61 -39.50
C LYS A 603 -42.23 11.63 -38.39
N LEU A 604 -42.06 11.98 -37.11
CA LEU A 604 -42.83 12.92 -36.25
C LEU A 604 -44.07 12.27 -35.63
N ILE A 605 -44.15 12.36 -34.29
CA ILE A 605 -45.30 12.11 -33.38
C ILE A 605 -45.50 10.61 -33.10
N SER A 606 -45.55 10.09 -31.86
CA SER A 606 -46.07 10.57 -30.57
C SER A 606 -45.49 9.75 -29.42
N GLN A 607 -45.17 10.41 -28.29
CA GLN A 607 -45.31 9.82 -26.95
C GLN A 607 -46.80 9.77 -26.61
N GLU A 608 -47.32 8.63 -26.15
CA GLU A 608 -47.98 8.53 -24.84
C GLU A 608 -48.41 7.08 -24.51
N LEU A 609 -48.20 6.75 -23.23
CA LEU A 609 -48.92 5.83 -22.33
C LEU A 609 -48.74 4.29 -22.43
N ASP A 610 -48.19 3.82 -21.30
CA ASP A 610 -48.68 2.78 -20.40
C ASP A 610 -48.25 1.30 -20.50
N ASP A 611 -47.86 0.85 -19.29
CA ASP A 611 -48.01 -0.46 -18.66
C ASP A 611 -47.30 -1.67 -19.28
N GLN A 612 -46.09 -1.98 -18.75
CA GLN A 612 -45.88 -3.10 -17.81
C GLN A 612 -44.48 -3.08 -17.19
#